data_AF-A0A7S3RMN0-F1
#
_entry.id   AF-A0A7S3RMN0-F1
#
_cell.length_a   1.000
_cell.length_b   1.000
_cell.length_c   1.000
_cell.angle_alpha   90.00
_cell.angle_beta   90.00
_cell.angle_gamma   90.00
#
_symmetry.space_group_name_H-M   'P 1'
#
loop_
_entity.id
_entity.type
_entity.pdbx_description
1 polymer ?
#
loop_
_entity_poly.entity_id
_entity_poly.type
_entity_poly.pdbx_seq_one_letter_code
_entity_poly.pdbx_strand_id
1 'polypeptide(L)'
;ALTLWAACVAQRLGHDWQASLSLATALAAMFARAKGRSLGLPQPATNKFDAATQSVDLLGEAVPALYTSRGLRGLTLPRLATGDDSDSAPEPASPLQAQRSLSAAFGARFGEAYIKLAHLAAALPRRALVAHGNRRAYEMYCLFRPHIPE
;
A
#
# COMPACT_ATOMS: atom_id res chain seq x y z
N ALA A 1 1.65 10.78 4.70
CA ALA A 1 1.14 9.41 4.84
C ALA A 1 1.77 8.50 3.78
N LEU A 2 2.38 7.39 4.18
CA LEU A 2 2.98 6.37 3.29
C LEU A 2 2.04 5.97 2.15
N THR A 3 0.75 5.79 2.45
CA THR A 3 -0.28 5.36 1.48
C THR A 3 -0.39 6.30 0.28
N LEU A 4 -0.35 7.62 0.48
CA LEU A 4 -0.44 8.56 -0.65
C LEU A 4 0.82 8.50 -1.53
N TRP A 5 2.00 8.41 -0.92
CA TRP A 5 3.25 8.25 -1.66
C TRP A 5 3.27 6.95 -2.46
N ALA A 6 2.92 5.83 -1.83
CA ALA A 6 2.83 4.52 -2.50
C ALA A 6 1.83 4.55 -3.67
N ALA A 7 0.69 5.24 -3.51
CA ALA A 7 -0.28 5.39 -4.59
C ALA A 7 0.27 6.22 -5.77
N CYS A 8 0.98 7.32 -5.51
CA CYS A 8 1.64 8.09 -6.57
C CYS A 8 2.70 7.28 -7.30
N VAL A 9 3.46 6.44 -6.60
CA VAL A 9 4.46 5.55 -7.21
C VAL A 9 3.80 4.48 -8.05
N ALA A 10 2.75 3.82 -7.56
CA ALA A 10 1.99 2.83 -8.33
C ALA A 10 1.38 3.44 -9.61
N GLN A 11 0.84 4.65 -9.51
CA GLN A 11 0.31 5.37 -10.67
C GLN A 11 1.42 5.70 -11.68
N ARG A 12 2.59 6.12 -11.20
CA ARG A 12 3.77 6.39 -12.03
C ARG A 12 4.28 5.16 -12.79
N LEU A 13 4.06 3.97 -12.22
CA LEU A 13 4.41 2.68 -12.83
C LEU A 13 3.41 2.23 -13.90
N GLY A 14 2.23 2.84 -13.95
CA GLY A 14 1.21 2.61 -14.99
C GLY A 14 -0.12 2.08 -14.47
N HIS A 15 -0.30 1.95 -13.14
CA HIS A 15 -1.58 1.55 -12.57
C HIS A 15 -2.59 2.71 -12.58
N ASP A 16 -3.88 2.40 -12.76
CA ASP A 16 -4.93 3.40 -12.56
C ASP A 16 -4.99 3.86 -11.09
N TRP A 17 -5.68 4.97 -10.83
CA TRP A 17 -5.73 5.55 -9.48
C TRP A 17 -6.40 4.63 -8.46
N GLN A 18 -7.43 3.87 -8.86
CA GLN A 18 -8.13 2.97 -7.94
C GLN A 18 -7.25 1.76 -7.57
N ALA A 19 -6.56 1.19 -8.55
CA ALA A 19 -5.57 0.14 -8.33
C ALA A 19 -4.42 0.65 -7.44
N SER A 20 -3.93 1.86 -7.71
CA SER A 20 -2.86 2.50 -6.94
C SER A 20 -3.21 2.68 -5.46
N LEU A 21 -4.42 3.18 -5.18
CA LEU A 21 -4.94 3.31 -3.81
C LEU A 21 -5.08 1.95 -3.11
N SER A 22 -5.58 0.95 -3.83
CA SER A 22 -5.76 -0.41 -3.30
C SER A 22 -4.43 -1.08 -2.96
N LEU A 23 -3.46 -1.04 -3.88
CA LEU A 23 -2.09 -1.55 -3.69
C LEU A 23 -1.39 -0.83 -2.53
N ALA A 24 -1.48 0.49 -2.48
CA ALA A 24 -0.91 1.29 -1.40
C ALA A 24 -1.50 0.95 -0.02
N THR A 25 -2.79 0.58 0.03
CA THR A 25 -3.47 0.16 1.25
C THR A 25 -2.98 -1.20 1.72
N ALA A 26 -2.86 -2.15 0.79
CA ALA A 26 -2.29 -3.47 1.06
C ALA A 26 -0.85 -3.37 1.59
N LEU A 27 0.00 -2.57 0.93
CA LEU A 27 1.36 -2.30 1.38
C LEU A 27 1.40 -1.70 2.80
N ALA A 28 0.57 -0.68 3.06
CA ALA A 28 0.51 -0.05 4.38
C ALA A 28 0.08 -1.05 5.47
N ALA A 29 -0.85 -1.96 5.16
CA ALA A 29 -1.24 -3.03 6.08
C ALA A 29 -0.08 -4.02 6.32
N MET A 30 0.71 -4.37 5.30
CA MET A 30 1.91 -5.21 5.46
C MET A 30 2.92 -4.57 6.43
N PHE A 31 3.22 -3.28 6.25
CA PHE A 31 4.12 -2.55 7.15
C PHE A 31 3.56 -2.39 8.57
N ALA A 32 2.26 -2.14 8.72
CA ALA A 32 1.61 -2.09 10.02
C ALA A 32 1.72 -3.43 10.77
N ARG A 33 1.52 -4.56 10.07
CA ARG A 33 1.69 -5.90 10.63
C ARG A 33 3.14 -6.21 10.98
N ALA A 34 4.08 -5.85 10.12
CA ALA A 34 5.52 -5.99 10.40
C ALA A 34 5.91 -5.19 11.66
N LYS A 35 5.40 -3.97 11.81
CA LYS A 35 5.58 -3.17 13.02
C LYS A 35 4.92 -3.82 14.23
N GLY A 36 3.69 -4.32 14.11
CA GLY A 36 3.00 -5.05 15.18
C GLY A 36 3.78 -6.27 15.66
N ARG A 37 4.35 -7.07 14.74
CA ARG A 37 5.24 -8.19 15.08
C ARG A 37 6.46 -7.74 15.88
N SER A 38 7.10 -6.64 15.47
CA SER A 38 8.26 -6.10 16.21
C SER A 38 7.91 -5.62 17.62
N LEU A 39 6.63 -5.32 17.87
CA LEU A 39 6.09 -4.92 19.17
C LEU A 39 5.52 -6.10 19.97
N GLY A 40 5.65 -7.34 19.48
CA GLY A 40 5.11 -8.53 20.13
C GLY A 40 3.59 -8.68 20.03
N LEU A 41 2.91 -7.93 19.16
CA LEU A 41 1.46 -8.04 19.00
C LEU A 41 1.06 -9.37 18.33
N PRO A 42 -0.01 -10.03 18.82
CA PRO A 42 -0.55 -11.23 18.20
C PRO A 42 -0.80 -11.01 16.71
N GLN A 43 -0.40 -11.98 15.90
CA GLN A 43 -0.69 -11.98 14.47
C GLN A 43 -1.91 -12.84 14.20
N PRO A 44 -2.79 -12.43 13.27
CA PRO A 44 -3.79 -13.36 12.78
C PRO A 44 -3.09 -14.54 12.09
N ALA A 45 -3.78 -15.67 12.03
CA ALA A 45 -3.28 -16.89 11.41
C ALA A 45 -2.73 -16.62 10.00
N THR A 46 -1.77 -17.45 9.58
CA THR A 46 -1.16 -17.37 8.25
C THR A 46 -2.21 -17.64 7.18
N ASN A 47 -2.82 -16.59 6.67
CA ASN A 47 -3.78 -16.72 5.57
C ASN A 47 -3.02 -17.04 4.28
N LYS A 48 -3.47 -18.08 3.59
CA LYS A 48 -2.92 -18.47 2.29
C LYS A 48 -3.48 -17.50 1.24
N PHE A 49 -2.59 -16.94 0.44
CA PHE A 49 -2.99 -16.28 -0.80
C PHE A 49 -3.26 -17.37 -1.85
N ASP A 50 -4.41 -17.28 -2.52
CA ASP A 50 -4.81 -18.25 -3.53
C ASP A 50 -3.89 -18.20 -4.76
N ALA A 51 -3.92 -19.26 -5.58
CA ALA A 51 -3.13 -19.37 -6.82
C ALA A 51 -3.40 -18.25 -7.84
N ALA A 52 -4.58 -17.59 -7.78
CA ALA A 52 -4.91 -16.44 -8.61
C ALA A 52 -4.27 -15.13 -8.13
N THR A 53 -3.62 -15.14 -6.96
CA THR A 53 -2.91 -13.98 -6.41
C THR A 53 -1.62 -13.77 -7.18
N GLN A 54 -1.46 -12.58 -7.73
CA GLN A 54 -0.19 -12.12 -8.29
C GLN A 54 0.52 -11.22 -7.29
N SER A 55 1.81 -11.01 -7.50
CA SER A 55 2.58 -10.03 -6.75
C SER A 55 2.86 -8.80 -7.61
N VAL A 56 2.72 -7.63 -7.00
CA VAL A 56 3.05 -6.33 -7.58
C VAL A 56 4.14 -5.70 -6.75
N ASP A 57 5.31 -5.47 -7.36
CA ASP A 57 6.39 -4.77 -6.70
C ASP A 57 5.98 -3.32 -6.40
N LEU A 58 6.05 -2.92 -5.13
CA LEU A 58 5.78 -1.55 -4.71
C LEU A 58 6.60 -1.21 -3.46
N LEU A 59 7.39 -0.12 -3.54
CA LEU A 59 8.26 0.35 -2.46
C LEU A 59 9.21 -0.73 -1.89
N GLY A 60 9.71 -1.64 -2.74
CA GLY A 60 10.63 -2.71 -2.36
C GLY A 60 9.94 -3.96 -1.79
N GLU A 61 8.62 -4.00 -1.77
CA GLU A 61 7.83 -5.13 -1.29
C GLU A 61 7.00 -5.77 -2.41
N ALA A 62 6.82 -7.08 -2.28
CA ALA A 62 6.01 -7.90 -3.15
C ALA A 62 4.53 -7.86 -2.69
N VAL A 63 3.76 -6.87 -3.15
CA VAL A 63 2.38 -6.63 -2.69
C VAL A 63 1.41 -7.65 -3.33
N PRO A 64 0.66 -8.43 -2.53
CA PRO A 64 -0.32 -9.37 -3.08
C PRO A 64 -1.49 -8.62 -3.72
N ALA A 65 -1.91 -9.07 -4.91
CA ALA A 65 -2.97 -8.45 -5.67
C ALA A 65 -3.75 -9.47 -6.51
N LEU A 66 -4.98 -9.12 -6.89
CA LEU A 66 -5.78 -9.90 -7.86
C LEU A 66 -6.54 -8.98 -8.82
N TYR A 67 -6.90 -9.50 -9.99
CA TYR A 67 -7.78 -8.80 -10.91
C TYR A 67 -9.25 -9.03 -10.53
N THR A 68 -9.96 -7.93 -10.29
CA THR A 68 -11.42 -7.93 -10.13
C THR A 68 -12.08 -7.50 -11.43
N SER A 69 -13.41 -7.61 -11.51
CA SER A 69 -14.20 -6.99 -12.60
C SER A 69 -14.02 -5.45 -12.70
N ARG A 70 -13.42 -4.82 -11.69
CA ARG A 70 -13.12 -3.38 -11.64
C ARG A 70 -11.62 -3.07 -11.77
N GLY A 71 -10.82 -4.05 -12.21
CA GLY A 71 -9.37 -3.93 -12.35
C GLY A 71 -8.57 -4.50 -11.18
N LEU A 72 -7.26 -4.25 -11.19
CA LEU A 72 -6.30 -4.78 -10.22
C LEU A 72 -6.55 -4.20 -8.81
N ARG A 73 -6.56 -5.05 -7.78
CA ARG A 73 -6.71 -4.66 -6.37
C ARG A 73 -5.68 -5.34 -5.51
N GLY A 74 -5.07 -4.58 -4.59
CA GLY A 74 -4.20 -5.12 -3.55
C GLY A 74 -5.02 -5.88 -2.51
N LEU A 75 -4.44 -6.93 -1.93
CA LEU A 75 -5.11 -7.77 -0.94
C LEU A 75 -4.67 -7.39 0.48
N THR A 76 -5.66 -7.24 1.35
CA THR A 76 -5.46 -7.05 2.78
C THR A 76 -5.96 -8.25 3.55
N LEU A 77 -5.31 -8.52 4.67
CA LEU A 77 -5.77 -9.53 5.60
C LEU A 77 -6.78 -8.91 6.59
N PRO A 78 -7.84 -9.63 6.98
CA PRO A 78 -8.82 -9.17 7.95
C PRO A 78 -8.20 -8.71 9.27
N ARG A 79 -8.81 -7.70 9.90
CA ARG A 79 -8.32 -7.03 11.12
C ARG A 79 -8.61 -7.81 12.41
N LEU A 80 -9.66 -8.60 12.44
CA LEU A 80 -9.99 -9.51 13.54
C LEU A 80 -10.30 -10.89 12.95
N ALA A 81 -9.65 -11.92 13.48
CA ALA A 81 -10.23 -13.25 13.50
C ALA A 81 -11.15 -13.28 14.72
N THR A 82 -12.44 -12.96 14.55
CA THR A 82 -13.43 -12.97 15.63
C THR A 82 -13.87 -14.41 15.91
N GLY A 83 -13.07 -15.20 16.64
CA GLY A 83 -13.44 -16.54 17.12
C GLY A 83 -13.62 -17.59 16.00
N ASP A 84 -12.98 -18.75 16.13
CA ASP A 84 -13.00 -19.89 15.18
C ASP A 84 -12.64 -19.64 13.70
N ASP A 85 -12.59 -18.40 13.22
CA ASP A 85 -12.28 -18.05 11.83
C ASP A 85 -10.77 -17.99 11.54
N SER A 86 -10.06 -19.11 11.76
CA SER A 86 -8.69 -19.29 11.27
C SER A 86 -8.56 -19.28 9.74
N ASP A 87 -9.68 -19.09 9.03
CA ASP A 87 -9.84 -19.28 7.58
C ASP A 87 -10.31 -18.01 6.85
N SER A 88 -10.20 -16.83 7.48
CA SER A 88 -10.66 -15.59 6.84
C SER A 88 -9.81 -15.25 5.61
N ALA A 89 -10.38 -15.39 4.41
CA ALA A 89 -9.68 -15.18 3.16
C ALA A 89 -9.16 -13.73 3.01
N PRO A 90 -8.03 -13.51 2.30
CA PRO A 90 -7.58 -12.16 1.94
C PRO A 90 -8.65 -11.42 1.12
N GLU A 91 -8.89 -10.15 1.45
CA GLU A 91 -9.92 -9.34 0.79
C GLU A 91 -9.30 -8.21 -0.06
N PRO A 92 -9.88 -7.87 -1.23
CA PRO A 92 -9.49 -6.70 -2.00
C PRO A 92 -9.65 -5.40 -1.22
N ALA A 93 -8.55 -4.66 -1.06
CA ALA A 93 -8.55 -3.37 -0.38
C ALA A 93 -9.40 -2.35 -1.15
N SER A 94 -10.35 -1.71 -0.45
CA SER A 94 -11.28 -0.75 -1.04
C SER A 94 -10.60 0.57 -1.42
N PRO A 95 -10.53 0.94 -2.71
CA PRO A 95 -9.97 2.23 -3.14
C PRO A 95 -10.76 3.41 -2.59
N LEU A 96 -12.09 3.26 -2.47
CA LEU A 96 -12.97 4.33 -1.97
C LEU A 96 -12.71 4.61 -0.50
N GLN A 97 -12.51 3.57 0.32
CA GLN A 97 -12.14 3.75 1.72
C GLN A 97 -10.77 4.42 1.85
N ALA A 98 -9.79 3.98 1.05
CA ALA A 98 -8.47 4.61 1.02
C ALA A 98 -8.54 6.10 0.65
N GLN A 99 -9.31 6.45 -0.38
CA GLN A 99 -9.55 7.83 -0.79
C GLN A 99 -10.19 8.66 0.33
N ARG A 100 -11.20 8.11 1.03
CA ARG A 100 -11.85 8.78 2.17
C ARG A 100 -10.87 9.00 3.32
N SER A 101 -10.08 7.98 3.68
CA SER A 101 -9.08 8.08 4.74
C SER A 101 -7.99 9.12 4.41
N LEU A 102 -7.53 9.18 3.16
CA LEU A 102 -6.57 10.20 2.73
C LEU A 102 -7.19 11.60 2.72
N SER A 103 -8.43 11.74 2.24
CA SER A 103 -9.13 13.02 2.25
C SER A 103 -9.35 13.52 3.68
N ALA A 104 -9.67 12.63 4.62
CA ALA A 104 -9.78 12.96 6.04
C ALA A 104 -8.42 13.36 6.65
N ALA A 105 -7.35 12.61 6.33
CA ALA A 105 -6.01 12.85 6.89
C ALA A 105 -5.37 14.16 6.39
N PHE A 106 -5.60 14.54 5.13
CA PHE A 106 -5.01 15.73 4.52
C PHE A 106 -5.98 16.92 4.43
N GLY A 107 -7.28 16.70 4.63
CA GLY A 107 -8.32 17.71 4.52
C GLY A 107 -8.28 18.46 3.19
N ALA A 108 -8.43 19.78 3.24
CA ALA A 108 -8.35 20.66 2.07
C ALA A 108 -7.01 20.59 1.31
N ARG A 109 -5.94 20.11 1.97
CA ARG A 109 -4.60 20.01 1.37
C ARG A 109 -4.36 18.71 0.62
N PHE A 110 -5.36 17.82 0.53
CA PHE A 110 -5.21 16.53 -0.14
C PHE A 110 -4.76 16.68 -1.61
N GLY A 111 -5.38 17.60 -2.37
CA GLY A 111 -5.00 17.86 -3.76
C GLY A 111 -3.57 18.38 -3.90
N GLU A 112 -3.17 19.34 -3.06
CA GLU A 112 -1.81 19.89 -3.03
C GLU A 112 -0.77 18.81 -2.69
N ALA A 113 -1.07 17.97 -1.70
CA ALA A 113 -0.20 16.86 -1.29
C ALA A 113 -0.05 15.83 -2.41
N TYR A 114 -1.14 15.47 -3.09
CA TYR A 114 -1.11 14.58 -4.25
C TYR A 114 -0.22 15.15 -5.36
N ILE A 115 -0.40 16.42 -5.74
CA ILE A 115 0.40 17.05 -6.81
C ILE A 115 1.89 17.01 -6.46
N LYS A 116 2.26 17.41 -5.24
CA LYS A 116 3.66 17.43 -4.80
C LYS A 116 4.29 16.03 -4.80
N LEU A 117 3.56 15.02 -4.33
CA LEU A 117 4.05 13.64 -4.31
C LEU A 117 4.07 13.01 -5.71
N ALA A 118 3.12 13.35 -6.58
CA ALA A 118 3.12 12.91 -7.98
C ALA A 118 4.31 13.51 -8.75
N HIS A 119 4.60 14.80 -8.57
CA HIS A 119 5.79 15.44 -9.13
C HIS A 119 7.08 14.79 -8.62
N LEU A 120 7.14 14.48 -7.32
CA LEU A 120 8.28 13.78 -6.74
C LEU A 120 8.47 12.39 -7.35
N ALA A 121 7.40 11.62 -7.53
CA ALA A 121 7.46 10.31 -8.19
C ALA A 121 7.88 10.43 -9.67
N ALA A 122 7.44 11.50 -10.35
CA ALA A 122 7.81 11.76 -11.74
C ALA A 122 9.29 12.16 -11.91
N ALA A 123 9.89 12.82 -10.93
CA ALA A 123 11.30 13.20 -10.92
C ALA A 123 12.26 11.99 -10.87
N LEU A 124 11.77 10.82 -10.41
CA LEU A 124 12.53 9.59 -10.43
C LEU A 124 12.50 8.95 -11.84
N PRO A 125 13.65 8.65 -12.47
CA PRO A 125 13.69 7.96 -13.75
C PRO A 125 12.93 6.63 -13.66
N ARG A 126 12.07 6.32 -14.63
CA ARG A 126 11.25 5.10 -14.61
C ARG A 126 12.09 3.82 -14.43
N ARG A 127 13.27 3.75 -15.05
CA ARG A 127 14.23 2.65 -14.87
C ARG A 127 14.69 2.48 -13.41
N ALA A 128 14.85 3.58 -12.69
CA ALA A 128 15.28 3.59 -11.29
C ALA A 128 14.14 3.27 -10.32
N LEU A 129 12.89 3.53 -10.73
CA LEU A 129 11.71 3.04 -10.03
C LEU A 129 11.59 1.53 -10.21
N VAL A 130 11.55 1.03 -11.45
CA VAL A 130 11.34 -0.42 -11.70
C VAL A 130 12.45 -1.30 -11.11
N ALA A 131 13.69 -0.79 -11.04
CA ALA A 131 14.80 -1.53 -10.45
C ALA A 131 14.54 -1.89 -8.98
N HIS A 132 14.95 -3.10 -8.59
CA HIS A 132 14.90 -3.59 -7.21
C HIS A 132 13.53 -3.42 -6.54
N GLY A 133 12.45 -3.73 -7.28
CA GLY A 133 11.08 -3.68 -6.77
C GLY A 133 10.62 -2.29 -6.32
N ASN A 134 11.18 -1.21 -6.85
CA ASN A 134 10.93 0.16 -6.39
C ASN A 134 11.46 0.50 -5.00
N ARG A 135 12.48 -0.21 -4.49
CA ARG A 135 13.12 0.10 -3.20
C ARG A 135 13.58 1.56 -3.08
N ARG A 136 14.08 2.15 -4.17
CA ARG A 136 14.50 3.57 -4.18
C ARG A 136 13.37 4.54 -3.83
N ALA A 137 12.13 4.20 -4.18
CA ALA A 137 10.99 5.00 -3.78
C ALA A 137 10.70 4.89 -2.27
N TYR A 138 11.01 3.74 -1.63
CA TYR A 138 10.94 3.62 -0.17
C TYR A 138 12.04 4.42 0.53
N GLU A 139 13.26 4.37 0.01
CA GLU A 139 14.37 5.20 0.51
C GLU A 139 14.01 6.69 0.46
N MET A 140 13.38 7.12 -0.63
CA MET A 140 12.89 8.50 -0.76
C MET A 140 11.85 8.84 0.31
N TYR A 141 10.91 7.92 0.58
CA TYR A 141 9.93 8.09 1.66
C TYR A 141 10.61 8.28 3.02
N CYS A 142 11.68 7.53 3.30
CA CYS A 142 12.42 7.66 4.55
C CYS A 142 13.08 9.05 4.74
N LEU A 143 13.34 9.79 3.67
CA LEU A 143 13.92 11.14 3.74
C LEU A 143 12.92 12.22 4.15
N PHE A 144 11.63 12.07 3.79
CA PHE A 144 10.60 13.09 4.05
C PHE A 144 9.49 12.63 5.00
N ARG A 145 9.52 11.37 5.45
CA ARG A 145 8.54 10.89 6.45
C ARG A 145 8.61 11.77 7.70
N PRO A 146 7.47 12.04 8.36
CA PRO A 146 7.47 12.71 9.64
C PRO A 146 8.38 11.97 10.62
N HIS A 147 9.18 12.73 11.38
CA HIS A 147 9.92 12.19 12.50
C HIS A 147 8.92 11.65 13.53
N ILE A 148 9.15 10.42 14.00
CA ILE A 148 8.37 9.82 15.09
C ILE A 148 9.26 9.98 16.32
N PRO A 149 8.87 10.80 17.33
CA PRO A 149 9.59 10.86 18.60
C PRO A 149 9.63 9.47 19.24
N GLU A 150 10.77 9.12 19.86
CA GLU A 150 10.92 7.89 20.65
C GLU A 150 10.03 7.87 21.90
#